data_AF-A0A811UNU6-F1
#
_entry.id   AF-A0A811UNU6-F1
#
_cell.length_a   1.000
_cell.length_b   1.000
_cell.length_c   1.000
_cell.angle_alpha   90.00
_cell.angle_beta   90.00
_cell.angle_gamma   90.00
#
_symmetry.space_group_name_H-M   'P 1'
#
loop_
_entity.id
_entity.type
_entity.pdbx_description
1 polymer ?
#
loop_
_entity_poly.entity_id
_entity_poly.type
_entity_poly.pdbx_seq_one_letter_code
_entity_poly.pdbx_strand_id
1 'polypeptide(L)'
;MGVKKTFARVSQKFYCPKMKLDIAKYARACKTCQQVKPENSQPAGGMIKRTKAVELWEMICVDLVGPLVKSTQGYQYILTVVDYFSKFPLLSPLRTATAKSV
;
A
#
# COMPACT_ATOMS: atom_id res chain seq x y z
N MET A 1 -18.38 -13.46 2.75
CA MET A 1 -19.69 -12.89 3.16
C MET A 1 -19.51 -12.11 4.46
N GLY A 2 -20.33 -11.09 4.72
CA GLY A 2 -20.27 -10.30 5.96
C GLY A 2 -21.60 -10.32 6.71
N VAL A 3 -21.63 -9.76 7.93
CA VAL A 3 -22.76 -9.82 8.87
C VAL A 3 -24.13 -9.56 8.20
N LYS A 4 -24.24 -8.47 7.41
CA LYS A 4 -25.50 -8.12 6.73
C LYS A 4 -25.98 -9.20 5.74
N LYS A 5 -25.07 -9.69 4.88
CA LYS A 5 -25.40 -10.72 3.88
C LYS A 5 -25.72 -12.06 4.53
N THR A 6 -24.97 -12.43 5.58
CA THR A 6 -25.22 -13.64 6.35
C THR A 6 -26.58 -13.57 7.06
N PHE A 7 -26.89 -12.43 7.71
CA PHE A 7 -28.19 -12.22 8.35
C PHE A 7 -29.35 -12.35 7.35
N ALA A 8 -29.27 -11.66 6.21
CA ALA A 8 -30.32 -11.71 5.19
C ALA A 8 -30.59 -13.13 4.67
N ARG A 9 -29.55 -13.98 4.60
CA ARG A 9 -29.70 -15.37 4.16
C ARG A 9 -30.30 -16.27 5.24
N VAL A 10 -29.89 -16.10 6.50
CA VAL A 10 -30.38 -16.93 7.60
C VAL A 10 -31.83 -16.55 7.95
N SER A 11 -32.18 -15.26 7.91
CA SER A 11 -33.53 -14.77 8.22
C SER A 11 -34.60 -15.20 7.22
N GLN A 12 -34.22 -15.69 6.03
CA GLN A 12 -35.18 -16.26 5.07
C GLN A 12 -35.73 -17.63 5.51
N LYS A 13 -35.02 -18.33 6.41
CA LYS A 13 -35.36 -19.70 6.81
C LYS A 13 -35.59 -19.86 8.30
N PHE A 14 -34.99 -18.99 9.12
CA PHE A 14 -35.00 -19.12 10.57
C PHE A 14 -35.21 -17.78 11.25
N TYR A 15 -35.87 -17.80 12.41
CA TYR A 15 -35.95 -16.68 13.32
C TYR A 15 -35.51 -17.13 14.72
N CYS A 16 -34.50 -16.46 15.25
CA CYS A 16 -34.08 -16.61 16.64
C CYS A 16 -33.96 -15.22 17.28
N PRO A 17 -34.37 -15.06 18.56
CA PRO A 17 -34.08 -13.85 19.31
C PRO A 17 -32.59 -13.53 19.24
N LYS A 18 -32.22 -12.27 18.99
CA LYS A 18 -30.83 -11.79 18.94
C LYS A 18 -29.90 -12.42 17.88
N MET A 19 -30.43 -13.18 16.89
CA MET A 19 -29.66 -13.80 15.80
C MET A 19 -28.63 -12.87 15.11
N LYS A 20 -28.97 -11.59 14.95
CA LYS A 20 -28.05 -10.60 14.36
C LYS A 20 -26.75 -10.44 15.18
N LEU A 21 -26.84 -10.52 16.51
CA LEU A 21 -25.69 -10.46 17.42
C LEU A 21 -24.84 -11.72 17.30
N ASP A 22 -25.46 -12.89 17.22
CA ASP A 22 -24.73 -14.17 17.09
C ASP A 22 -24.00 -14.27 15.76
N ILE A 23 -24.66 -13.87 14.66
CA ILE A 23 -24.04 -13.78 13.34
C ILE A 23 -22.86 -12.80 13.36
N ALA A 24 -23.00 -11.65 14.04
CA ALA A 24 -21.92 -10.70 14.18
C ALA A 24 -20.75 -11.27 15.00
N LYS A 25 -21.03 -11.99 16.10
CA LYS A 25 -20.04 -12.65 16.94
C LYS A 25 -19.28 -13.73 16.15
N TYR A 26 -19.99 -14.56 15.40
CA TYR A 26 -19.40 -15.57 14.53
C TYR A 26 -18.52 -14.94 13.44
N ALA A 27 -19.01 -13.92 12.75
CA ALA A 27 -18.24 -13.25 11.69
C ALA A 27 -16.96 -12.59 12.24
N ARG A 28 -17.00 -12.06 13.47
CA ARG A 28 -15.80 -11.53 14.16
C ARG A 28 -14.81 -12.63 14.55
N ALA A 29 -15.29 -13.78 15.01
CA ALA A 29 -14.45 -14.91 15.41
C ALA A 29 -13.89 -15.73 14.22
N CYS A 30 -14.52 -15.64 13.04
CA CYS A 30 -14.13 -16.42 11.86
C CYS A 30 -12.76 -16.00 11.31
N LYS A 31 -11.73 -16.82 11.56
CA LYS A 31 -10.33 -16.61 11.13
C LYS A 31 -10.20 -16.31 9.63
N THR A 32 -10.82 -17.12 8.77
CA THR A 32 -10.78 -16.93 7.31
C THR A 32 -11.38 -15.59 6.90
N CYS A 33 -12.47 -15.18 7.55
CA CYS A 33 -13.08 -13.88 7.27
C CYS A 33 -12.19 -12.72 7.72
N GLN A 34 -11.50 -12.84 8.85
CA GLN A 34 -10.57 -11.79 9.32
C GLN A 34 -9.31 -11.67 8.45
N GLN A 35 -8.83 -12.78 7.87
CA GLN A 35 -7.62 -12.77 7.04
C GLN A 35 -7.85 -12.27 5.61
N VAL A 36 -8.99 -12.62 5.01
CA VAL A 36 -9.25 -12.37 3.58
C VAL A 36 -10.03 -11.07 3.36
N LYS A 37 -10.85 -10.66 4.34
CA LYS A 37 -11.72 -9.50 4.15
C LYS A 37 -10.91 -8.21 4.25
N PRO A 38 -11.00 -7.29 3.27
CA PRO A 38 -10.34 -6.01 3.38
C PRO A 38 -10.90 -5.21 4.55
N GLU A 39 -10.00 -4.47 5.18
CA GLU A 39 -10.34 -3.43 6.14
C GLU A 39 -10.90 -2.23 5.36
N ASN A 40 -12.10 -1.78 5.74
CA ASN A 40 -12.76 -0.62 5.14
C ASN A 40 -12.69 0.60 6.06
N SER A 41 -11.85 0.53 7.11
CA SER A 41 -11.48 1.67 7.95
C SER A 41 -10.53 2.57 7.18
N GLN A 42 -10.55 3.86 7.44
CA GLN A 42 -9.38 4.67 7.17
C GLN A 42 -8.23 4.17 8.07
N PRO A 43 -7.00 4.05 7.54
CA PRO A 43 -5.83 3.78 8.37
C PRO A 43 -5.78 4.77 9.54
N ALA A 44 -5.39 4.29 10.72
CA ALA A 44 -5.18 5.17 11.86
C ALA A 44 -3.98 6.10 11.58
N GLY A 45 -4.16 7.40 11.81
CA GLY A 45 -3.14 8.42 11.55
C GLY A 45 -3.40 9.19 10.26
N GLY A 46 -3.34 10.52 10.35
CA GLY A 46 -3.38 11.39 9.18
C GLY A 46 -2.03 11.44 8.45
N MET A 47 -2.01 12.10 7.30
CA MET A 47 -0.75 12.38 6.60
C MET A 47 0.16 13.22 7.51
N ILE A 48 1.28 12.65 7.93
CA ILE A 48 2.26 13.34 8.78
C ILE A 48 2.94 14.44 7.94
N LYS A 49 3.10 15.64 8.51
CA LYS A 49 3.90 16.69 7.88
C LYS A 49 5.35 16.21 7.80
N ARG A 50 5.89 16.10 6.58
CA ARG A 50 7.29 15.75 6.38
C ARG A 50 8.20 16.89 6.82
N THR A 51 9.39 16.56 7.29
CA THR A 51 10.46 17.52 7.53
C THR A 51 10.74 18.29 6.24
N LYS A 52 10.85 19.61 6.34
CA LYS A 52 11.26 20.46 5.22
C LYS A 52 12.79 20.54 5.22
N ALA A 53 13.40 20.34 4.06
CA ALA A 53 14.76 20.80 3.84
C ALA A 53 14.76 22.34 3.79
N VAL A 54 15.78 22.96 4.37
CA VAL A 54 16.03 24.39 4.41
C VAL A 54 17.20 24.81 3.53
N GLU A 55 18.09 23.88 3.18
CA GLU A 55 19.25 24.13 2.32
C GLU A 55 19.38 23.10 1.17
N LEU A 56 20.13 23.48 0.14
CA LEU A 56 20.45 22.58 -0.98
C LEU A 56 21.22 21.36 -0.47
N TRP A 57 20.86 20.18 -0.97
CA TRP A 57 21.53 18.91 -0.68
C TRP A 57 21.44 18.42 0.78
N GLU A 58 20.64 19.08 1.63
CA GLU A 58 20.38 18.65 3.00
C GLU A 58 19.63 17.32 3.05
N MET A 59 18.70 17.11 2.13
CA MET A 59 17.91 15.90 2.01
C MET A 59 17.78 15.51 0.55
N ILE A 60 18.01 14.24 0.25
CA ILE A 60 17.95 13.70 -1.10
C ILE A 60 16.95 12.54 -1.11
N CYS A 61 16.10 12.50 -2.12
CA CYS A 61 15.24 11.35 -2.42
C CYS A 61 15.89 10.52 -3.51
N VAL A 62 16.13 9.25 -3.21
CA VAL A 62 16.67 8.29 -4.18
C VAL A 62 15.60 7.24 -4.47
N ASP A 63 15.33 7.01 -5.75
CA ASP A 63 14.36 6.01 -6.20
C ASP A 63 14.84 5.34 -7.50
N LEU A 64 14.33 4.14 -7.76
CA LEU A 64 14.66 3.32 -8.94
C LEU A 64 13.41 3.06 -9.76
N VAL A 65 13.43 3.53 -11.01
CA VAL A 65 12.37 3.24 -11.98
C VAL A 65 12.77 2.02 -12.79
N GLY A 66 11.97 0.95 -12.74
CA GLY A 66 12.10 -0.20 -13.61
C GLY A 66 11.63 -1.52 -12.98
N PRO A 67 11.79 -2.65 -13.68
CA PRO A 67 12.45 -2.78 -14.98
C PRO A 67 11.60 -2.19 -16.12
N LEU A 68 12.27 -1.47 -17.02
CA LEU A 68 11.72 -0.92 -18.28
C LEU A 68 12.05 -1.84 -19.46
N VAL A 69 11.43 -1.58 -20.60
CA VAL A 69 11.83 -2.21 -21.87
C VAL A 69 13.32 -1.93 -22.08
N LYS A 70 14.09 -2.99 -22.29
CA LYS A 70 15.54 -2.93 -22.43
C LYS A 70 15.91 -2.07 -23.63
N SER A 71 16.72 -1.04 -23.43
CA SER A 71 17.24 -0.23 -24.51
C SER A 71 18.19 -1.03 -25.41
N THR A 72 18.49 -0.51 -26.60
CA THR A 72 19.50 -1.09 -27.51
C THR A 72 20.86 -1.24 -26.83
N GLN A 73 21.20 -0.33 -25.92
CA GLN A 73 22.43 -0.36 -25.15
C GLN A 73 22.33 -1.24 -23.88
N GLY A 74 21.18 -1.84 -23.59
CA GLY A 74 21.00 -2.80 -22.49
C GLY A 74 20.58 -2.19 -21.15
N TYR A 75 20.26 -0.91 -21.09
CA TYR A 75 19.73 -0.26 -19.88
C TYR A 75 18.27 -0.62 -19.68
N GLN A 76 17.87 -0.88 -18.44
CA GLN A 76 16.51 -1.28 -18.10
C GLN A 76 16.00 -0.62 -16.80
N TYR A 77 16.81 0.22 -16.17
CA TYR A 77 16.43 0.97 -14.97
C TYR A 77 16.88 2.44 -15.11
N ILE A 78 16.23 3.32 -14.37
CA ILE A 78 16.64 4.72 -14.19
C ILE A 78 16.78 4.97 -12.70
N LEU A 79 17.99 5.29 -12.25
CA LEU A 79 18.24 5.81 -10.92
C LEU A 79 17.86 7.28 -10.90
N THR A 80 16.96 7.64 -9.99
CA THR A 80 16.51 9.01 -9.78
C THR A 80 17.05 9.49 -8.44
N VAL A 81 17.77 10.61 -8.45
CA VAL A 81 18.34 11.26 -7.27
C VAL A 81 17.84 12.69 -7.28
N VAL A 82 16.97 13.04 -6.36
CA VAL A 82 16.29 14.34 -6.36
C VAL A 82 16.64 15.10 -5.09
N ASP A 83 17.20 16.31 -5.24
CA ASP A 83 17.37 17.22 -4.11
C ASP A 83 15.98 17.63 -3.58
N TYR A 84 15.74 17.38 -2.29
CA TYR A 84 14.42 17.57 -1.71
C TYR A 84 14.08 19.06 -1.51
N PHE A 85 15.07 19.94 -1.43
CA PHE A 85 14.85 21.39 -1.32
C PHE A 85 14.47 21.99 -2.68
N SER A 86 15.40 21.96 -3.65
CA SER A 86 15.22 22.57 -4.97
C SER A 86 14.32 21.79 -5.92
N LYS A 87 14.04 20.51 -5.59
CA LYS A 87 13.38 19.55 -6.49
C LYS A 87 14.17 19.26 -7.76
N PHE A 88 15.47 19.55 -7.77
CA PHE A 88 16.34 19.29 -8.92
C PHE A 88 16.61 17.79 -9.08
N PRO A 89 16.29 17.19 -10.24
CA PRO A 89 16.50 15.77 -10.49
C PRO A 89 17.84 15.49 -11.19
N LEU A 90 18.54 14.47 -10.69
CA LEU A 90 19.66 13.81 -11.34
C LEU A 90 19.22 12.40 -11.73
N LEU A 91 19.38 12.06 -13.01
CA LEU A 91 18.94 10.78 -13.58
C LEU A 91 20.15 10.04 -14.15
N SER A 92 20.28 8.76 -13.80
CA SER A 92 21.34 7.89 -14.33
C SER A 92 20.75 6.57 -14.85
N PRO A 93 21.02 6.16 -16.10
CA PRO A 93 20.53 4.90 -16.64
C PRO A 93 21.32 3.73 -16.07
N LEU A 94 20.64 2.69 -15.59
CA LEU A 94 21.25 1.47 -15.05
C LEU A 94 20.85 0.22 -15.83
N ARG A 95 21.81 -0.72 -15.95
CA ARG A 95 21.57 -2.05 -16.57
C ARG A 95 21.01 -3.05 -15.57
N THR A 96 21.27 -2.86 -14.29
CA THR A 96 20.86 -3.76 -13.20
C THR A 96 20.53 -2.92 -11.97
N ALA A 97 19.56 -3.35 -11.17
CA ALA A 97 19.21 -2.70 -9.91
C ALA A 97 19.98 -3.35 -8.74
N THR A 98 21.31 -3.19 -8.73
CA THR A 98 22.17 -3.70 -7.64
C THR A 98 22.86 -2.56 -6.91
N ALA A 99 23.21 -2.75 -5.64
CA ALA A 99 23.93 -1.74 -4.86
C ALA A 99 25.29 -1.34 -5.47
N LYS A 100 25.95 -2.25 -6.21
CA LYS A 100 27.22 -1.94 -6.90
C LYS A 100 27.05 -1.04 -8.12
N SER A 101 25.85 -1.03 -8.69
CA SER A 101 25.51 -0.25 -9.88
C SER A 101 24.85 1.08 -9.55
N VAL A 102 24.57 1.35 -8.27
CA VAL A 102 24.00 2.61 -7.76
C VAL A 102 25.12 3.46 -7.18
#